data_AF-A0A3E2NQJ3-F1
#
_entry.id   AF-A0A3E2NQJ3-F1
#
_cell.length_a   1.000
_cell.length_b   1.000
_cell.length_c   1.000
_cell.angle_alpha   90.00
_cell.angle_beta   90.00
_cell.angle_gamma   90.00
#
_symmetry.space_group_name_H-M   'P 1'
#
loop_
_entity.id
_entity.type
_entity.pdbx_description
1 polymer ?
#
loop_
_entity_poly.entity_id
_entity_poly.type
_entity_poly.pdbx_seq_one_letter_code
_entity_poly.pdbx_strand_id
1 'polypeptide(L)'
;MESLQHKTDENSPLLKYGENVRNPFKPTGAFIGASWFALLTGVVGYCIGLWNAEMQLNEKGYYFTILLFGLFAVISVQKSVRDRAEGLAVTDLYYGLSWFATIAAMVLLTVGLWNAGLARSEKGFYAMAFCLSIFSAIAVQKNTRDAKLIGDKEL
;
A
#
# COMPACT_ATOMS: atom_id res chain seq x y z
N MET A 1 -14.84 4.08 -70.25
CA MET A 1 -14.62 2.65 -69.99
C MET A 1 -13.30 2.56 -69.25
N GLU A 2 -13.12 2.07 -68.03
CA GLU A 2 -13.97 1.62 -66.93
C GLU A 2 -12.98 1.54 -65.75
N SER A 3 -13.38 1.99 -64.57
CA SER A 3 -12.53 2.07 -63.38
C SER A 3 -12.28 0.68 -62.80
N LEU A 4 -11.03 0.23 -62.74
CA LEU A 4 -10.66 -0.95 -61.95
C LEU A 4 -10.23 -0.52 -60.55
N GLN A 5 -11.24 -0.32 -59.70
CA GLN A 5 -11.09 -0.44 -58.25
C GLN A 5 -10.65 -1.86 -57.93
N HIS A 6 -9.36 -2.08 -57.68
CA HIS A 6 -8.91 -3.32 -57.06
C HIS A 6 -9.16 -3.23 -55.56
N LYS A 7 -10.38 -3.63 -55.19
CA LYS A 7 -10.81 -3.90 -53.83
C LYS A 7 -10.12 -5.21 -53.39
N THR A 8 -8.89 -5.13 -52.86
CA THR A 8 -8.26 -6.28 -52.19
C THR A 8 -8.47 -6.17 -50.70
N ASP A 9 -9.49 -6.88 -50.24
CA ASP A 9 -9.51 -7.66 -49.01
C ASP A 9 -8.95 -6.98 -47.74
N GLU A 10 -9.84 -6.20 -47.12
CA GLU A 10 -10.06 -6.26 -45.67
C GLU A 10 -10.22 -7.73 -45.21
N ASN A 11 -9.14 -8.36 -44.74
CA ASN A 11 -9.12 -9.34 -43.64
C ASN A 11 -7.77 -10.05 -43.58
N SER A 12 -6.74 -9.34 -43.14
CA SER A 12 -5.54 -10.01 -42.62
C SER A 12 -5.80 -10.38 -41.16
N PRO A 13 -6.00 -11.68 -40.80
CA PRO A 13 -6.13 -12.09 -39.41
C PRO A 13 -4.86 -11.83 -38.58
N LEU A 14 -3.76 -11.44 -39.22
CA LEU A 14 -2.48 -11.13 -38.59
C LEU A 14 -2.45 -9.76 -37.90
N LEU A 15 -3.37 -8.83 -38.22
CA LEU A 15 -3.49 -7.56 -37.50
C LEU A 15 -4.31 -7.66 -36.21
N LYS A 16 -5.00 -8.78 -35.95
CA LYS A 16 -5.78 -8.98 -34.71
C LYS A 16 -4.98 -9.61 -33.57
N TYR A 17 -3.72 -9.98 -33.79
CA TYR A 17 -2.86 -10.63 -32.78
C TYR A 17 -1.89 -9.65 -32.10
N GLY A 18 -2.13 -8.35 -32.20
CA GLY A 18 -1.16 -7.33 -31.83
C GLY A 18 -1.63 -6.31 -30.81
N GLU A 19 -2.48 -6.65 -29.83
CA GLU A 19 -2.82 -5.65 -28.78
C GLU A 19 -3.35 -6.20 -27.45
N ASN A 20 -2.97 -7.43 -27.07
CA ASN A 20 -3.05 -7.84 -25.65
C ASN A 20 -1.65 -7.80 -25.02
N VAL A 21 -0.95 -6.69 -25.20
CA VAL A 21 0.25 -6.41 -24.41
C VAL A 21 -0.26 -6.16 -22.99
N ARG A 22 -0.23 -7.20 -22.14
CA ARG A 22 -0.48 -7.07 -20.71
C ARG A 22 0.39 -5.91 -20.22
N ASN A 23 -0.23 -4.79 -19.87
CA ASN A 23 0.49 -3.64 -19.37
C ASN A 23 1.27 -4.09 -18.12
N PRO A 24 2.62 -4.12 -18.14
CA PRO A 24 3.43 -4.69 -17.05
C PRO A 24 3.17 -4.01 -15.70
N PHE A 25 2.59 -2.81 -15.74
CA PHE A 25 2.28 -2.00 -14.58
C PHE A 25 0.85 -2.20 -14.05
N LYS A 26 0.03 -3.07 -14.66
CA LYS A 26 -1.33 -3.37 -14.18
C LYS A 26 -1.26 -4.38 -13.02
N PRO A 27 -1.66 -4.01 -11.79
CA PRO A 27 -1.73 -4.97 -10.70
C PRO A 27 -2.75 -6.06 -11.03
N THR A 28 -2.41 -7.32 -10.78
CA THR A 28 -3.35 -8.43 -10.98
C THR A 28 -4.42 -8.41 -9.91
N GLY A 29 -5.64 -8.88 -10.23
CA GLY A 29 -6.72 -8.99 -9.23
C GLY A 29 -6.31 -9.80 -8.00
N ALA A 30 -5.50 -10.86 -8.19
CA ALA A 30 -4.93 -11.65 -7.11
C ALA A 30 -4.00 -10.84 -6.20
N PHE A 31 -3.12 -10.00 -6.76
CA PHE A 31 -2.21 -9.16 -5.96
C PHE A 31 -2.96 -8.07 -5.20
N ILE A 32 -3.97 -7.44 -5.82
CA ILE A 32 -4.86 -6.47 -5.16
C ILE A 32 -5.54 -7.14 -3.96
N GLY A 33 -6.18 -8.29 -4.17
CA GLY A 33 -6.87 -9.04 -3.12
C GLY A 33 -5.92 -9.44 -1.98
N ALA A 34 -4.74 -9.98 -2.31
CA ALA A 34 -3.74 -10.37 -1.32
C ALA A 34 -3.24 -9.18 -0.48
N SER A 35 -3.03 -8.02 -1.10
CA SER A 35 -2.58 -6.81 -0.40
C SER A 35 -3.62 -6.29 0.60
N TRP A 36 -4.90 -6.26 0.20
CA TRP A 36 -5.99 -5.86 1.09
C TRP A 36 -6.21 -6.87 2.21
N PHE A 37 -6.15 -8.16 1.91
CA PHE A 37 -6.24 -9.20 2.91
C PHE A 37 -5.13 -9.06 3.96
N ALA A 38 -3.87 -8.89 3.52
CA ALA A 38 -2.74 -8.67 4.42
C ALA A 38 -2.93 -7.43 5.32
N LEU A 39 -3.43 -6.32 4.77
CA LEU A 39 -3.71 -5.10 5.54
C LEU A 39 -4.77 -5.34 6.61
N LEU A 40 -5.88 -5.96 6.22
CA LEU A 40 -6.96 -6.30 7.15
C LEU A 40 -6.48 -7.25 8.23
N THR A 41 -5.76 -8.32 7.88
CA THR A 41 -5.19 -9.27 8.85
C THR A 41 -4.24 -8.59 9.83
N GLY A 42 -3.33 -7.73 9.36
CA GLY A 42 -2.41 -6.99 10.23
C GLY A 42 -3.14 -6.06 11.18
N VAL A 43 -4.03 -5.20 10.66
CA VAL A 43 -4.74 -4.19 11.46
C VAL A 43 -5.72 -4.84 12.42
N VAL A 44 -6.57 -5.74 11.94
CA VAL A 44 -7.57 -6.43 12.77
C VAL A 44 -6.88 -7.33 13.78
N GLY A 45 -5.83 -8.06 13.38
CA GLY A 45 -5.03 -8.87 14.30
C GLY A 45 -4.43 -8.03 15.43
N TYR A 46 -3.82 -6.89 15.10
CA TYR A 46 -3.28 -5.96 16.10
C TYR A 46 -4.37 -5.48 17.07
N CYS A 47 -5.53 -5.07 16.57
CA CYS A 47 -6.65 -4.61 17.38
C CYS A 47 -7.25 -5.72 18.27
N ILE A 48 -7.36 -6.96 17.76
CA ILE A 48 -7.79 -8.12 18.55
C ILE A 48 -6.77 -8.40 19.66
N GLY A 49 -5.48 -8.31 19.36
CA GLY A 49 -4.42 -8.38 20.36
C GLY A 49 -4.66 -7.37 21.49
N LEU A 50 -4.86 -6.09 21.14
CA LEU A 50 -5.09 -5.03 22.13
C LEU A 50 -6.35 -5.26 22.95
N TRP A 51 -7.41 -5.77 22.32
CA TRP A 51 -8.65 -6.09 23.02
C TRP A 51 -8.39 -7.13 24.11
N ASN A 52 -7.66 -8.20 23.79
CA ASN A 52 -7.42 -9.33 24.69
C ASN A 52 -6.28 -9.11 25.70
N ALA A 53 -5.34 -8.21 25.43
CA ALA A 53 -4.20 -8.00 26.31
C ALA A 53 -4.61 -7.44 27.69
N GLU A 54 -3.98 -7.96 28.74
CA GLU A 54 -4.08 -7.44 30.10
C GLU A 54 -3.20 -6.20 30.25
N MET A 55 -3.73 -5.06 29.79
CA MET A 55 -3.09 -3.74 29.86
C MET A 55 -4.07 -2.70 30.37
N GLN A 56 -3.54 -1.61 30.94
CA GLN A 56 -4.34 -0.44 31.23
C GLN A 56 -4.88 0.21 29.94
N LEU A 57 -6.02 0.90 30.03
CA LEU A 57 -6.70 1.46 28.85
C LEU A 57 -5.86 2.52 28.12
N ASN A 58 -5.09 3.33 28.87
CA ASN A 58 -4.14 4.29 28.33
C ASN A 58 -2.98 3.61 27.57
N GLU A 59 -2.49 2.46 28.05
CA GLU A 59 -1.47 1.67 27.34
C GLU A 59 -2.04 1.10 26.03
N LYS A 60 -3.26 0.55 26.06
CA LYS A 60 -3.96 0.11 24.83
C LYS A 60 -4.12 1.26 23.85
N GLY A 61 -4.50 2.43 24.34
CA GLY A 61 -4.60 3.66 23.56
C GLY A 61 -3.28 4.05 22.90
N TYR A 62 -2.17 3.99 23.65
CA TYR A 62 -0.82 4.27 23.13
C TYR A 62 -0.47 3.39 21.92
N TYR A 63 -0.65 2.07 22.03
CA TYR A 63 -0.37 1.14 20.93
C TYR A 63 -1.31 1.33 19.74
N PHE A 64 -2.59 1.57 20.01
CA PHE A 64 -3.57 1.86 18.95
C PHE A 64 -3.22 3.14 18.20
N THR A 65 -2.85 4.21 18.91
CA THR A 65 -2.39 5.46 18.28
C THR A 65 -1.13 5.23 17.46
N ILE A 66 -0.18 4.42 17.93
CA ILE A 66 1.02 4.07 17.15
C ILE A 66 0.65 3.33 15.86
N LEU A 67 -0.28 2.38 15.90
CA LEU A 67 -0.77 1.70 14.70
C LEU A 67 -1.30 2.70 13.67
N LEU A 68 -2.23 3.57 14.08
CA LEU A 68 -2.82 4.59 13.21
C LEU A 68 -1.78 5.58 12.69
N PHE A 69 -0.89 6.03 13.58
CA PHE A 69 0.18 6.96 13.24
C PHE A 69 1.16 6.36 12.24
N GLY A 70 1.56 5.10 12.42
CA GLY A 70 2.43 4.36 11.51
C GLY A 70 1.80 4.16 10.13
N LEU A 71 0.51 3.78 10.07
CA LEU A 71 -0.25 3.66 8.82
C LEU A 71 -0.33 4.98 8.07
N PHE A 72 -0.64 6.08 8.76
CA PHE A 72 -0.67 7.40 8.17
C PHE A 72 0.72 7.81 7.67
N ALA A 73 1.74 7.71 8.51
CA ALA A 73 3.10 8.13 8.21
C ALA A 73 3.68 7.37 7.01
N VAL A 74 3.49 6.04 6.94
CA VAL A 74 4.02 5.23 5.84
C VAL A 74 3.35 5.57 4.50
N ILE A 75 2.05 5.86 4.51
CA ILE A 75 1.31 6.32 3.32
C ILE A 75 1.79 7.71 2.88
N SER A 76 2.04 8.61 3.84
CA SER A 76 2.54 9.97 3.59
C SER A 76 3.96 9.98 3.02
N VAL A 77 4.88 9.18 3.56
CA VAL A 77 6.25 9.12 3.03
C VAL A 77 6.26 8.52 1.64
N GLN A 78 5.45 7.48 1.40
CA GLN A 78 5.40 6.84 0.09
C GLN A 78 4.77 7.72 -0.98
N LYS A 79 3.73 8.45 -0.61
CA LYS A 79 3.18 9.51 -1.46
C LYS A 79 4.23 10.57 -1.77
N SER A 80 4.95 11.07 -0.77
CA SER A 80 5.95 12.13 -0.96
C SER A 80 7.13 11.69 -1.83
N VAL A 81 7.66 10.48 -1.62
CA VAL A 81 8.74 9.90 -2.43
C VAL A 81 8.30 9.76 -3.89
N ARG A 82 7.09 9.23 -4.11
CA ARG A 82 6.53 9.09 -5.44
C ARG A 82 6.32 10.45 -6.11
N ASP A 83 5.64 11.37 -5.44
CA ASP A 83 5.29 12.67 -6.01
C ASP A 83 6.57 13.41 -6.46
N ARG A 84 7.66 13.32 -5.69
CA ARG A 84 8.98 13.80 -6.11
C ARG A 84 9.54 13.10 -7.34
N ALA A 85 9.41 11.77 -7.41
CA ALA A 85 9.87 10.99 -8.56
C ALA A 85 9.05 11.26 -9.84
N GLU A 86 7.77 11.63 -9.69
CA GLU A 86 6.86 12.02 -10.77
C GLU A 86 6.96 13.53 -11.11
N GLY A 87 7.84 14.29 -10.44
CA GLY A 87 8.06 15.72 -10.68
C GLY A 87 7.00 16.65 -10.09
N LEU A 88 6.13 16.15 -9.21
CA LEU A 88 5.13 16.93 -8.49
C LEU A 88 5.75 17.69 -7.32
N ALA A 89 5.21 18.88 -7.02
CA ALA A 89 5.70 19.73 -5.95
C ALA A 89 5.47 19.10 -4.56
N VAL A 90 6.56 18.85 -3.83
CA VAL A 90 6.55 18.37 -2.44
C VAL A 90 7.58 19.17 -1.64
N THR A 91 7.14 19.88 -0.60
CA THR A 91 8.06 20.66 0.24
C THR A 91 9.05 19.75 0.98
N ASP A 92 10.30 20.21 1.13
CA ASP A 92 11.34 19.47 1.88
C ASP A 92 10.93 19.24 3.34
N LEU A 93 10.21 20.20 3.93
CA LEU A 93 9.66 20.05 5.27
C LEU A 93 8.67 18.87 5.36
N TYR A 94 7.70 18.77 4.45
CA TYR A 94 6.72 17.68 4.48
C TYR A 94 7.37 16.32 4.20
N TYR A 95 8.32 16.26 3.27
CA TYR A 95 9.09 15.06 3.00
C TYR A 95 9.89 14.60 4.23
N GLY A 96 10.62 15.51 4.88
CA GLY A 96 11.38 15.24 6.09
C GLY A 96 10.49 14.81 7.25
N LEU A 97 9.36 15.49 7.46
CA LEU A 97 8.39 15.13 8.50
C LEU A 97 7.77 13.76 8.27
N SER A 98 7.47 13.40 7.03
CA SER A 98 6.90 12.09 6.70
C SER A 98 7.89 10.97 7.04
N TRP A 99 9.15 11.10 6.65
CA TRP A 99 10.21 10.15 7.03
C TRP A 99 10.41 10.07 8.53
N PHE A 100 10.50 11.22 9.19
CA PHE A 100 10.64 11.28 10.64
C PHE A 100 9.48 10.58 11.35
N ALA A 101 8.23 10.84 10.94
CA ALA A 101 7.04 10.21 11.51
C ALA A 101 7.06 8.69 11.34
N THR A 102 7.45 8.17 10.17
CA THR A 102 7.56 6.73 9.93
C THR A 102 8.58 6.08 10.86
N ILE A 103 9.76 6.70 10.99
CA ILE A 103 10.83 6.20 11.87
C ILE A 103 10.39 6.29 13.34
N ALA A 104 9.81 7.41 13.75
CA ALA A 104 9.30 7.63 15.10
C ALA A 104 8.24 6.59 15.47
N ALA A 105 7.31 6.24 14.58
CA ALA A 105 6.31 5.20 14.84
C ALA A 105 6.95 3.83 15.11
N MET A 106 7.96 3.44 14.33
CA MET A 106 8.69 2.18 14.54
C MET A 106 9.48 2.18 15.86
N VAL A 107 10.14 3.29 16.18
CA VAL A 107 10.91 3.44 17.42
C VAL A 107 9.98 3.42 18.63
N LEU A 108 8.88 4.18 18.59
CA LEU A 108 7.89 4.21 19.68
C LEU A 108 7.28 2.83 19.91
N LEU A 109 6.90 2.10 18.86
CA LEU A 109 6.43 0.73 19.02
C LEU A 109 7.49 -0.15 19.70
N THR A 110 8.74 -0.06 19.24
CA THR A 110 9.84 -0.88 19.77
C THR A 110 10.07 -0.58 21.25
N VAL A 111 10.15 0.70 21.63
CA VAL A 111 10.33 1.13 23.01
C VAL A 111 9.12 0.74 23.87
N GLY A 112 7.90 0.92 23.37
CA GLY A 112 6.68 0.51 24.04
C GLY A 112 6.70 -0.98 24.36
N LEU A 113 6.86 -1.82 23.33
CA LEU A 113 6.89 -3.27 23.49
C LEU A 113 8.06 -3.74 24.37
N TRP A 114 9.21 -3.08 24.30
CA TRP A 114 10.34 -3.39 25.17
C TRP A 114 9.98 -3.23 26.65
N ASN A 115 9.31 -2.13 26.99
CA ASN A 115 8.91 -1.79 28.36
C ASN A 115 7.59 -2.43 28.81
N ALA A 116 6.81 -3.01 27.90
CA ALA A 116 5.53 -3.63 28.23
C ALA A 116 5.70 -4.87 29.11
N GLY A 117 4.79 -5.06 30.08
CA GLY A 117 4.67 -6.28 30.90
C GLY A 117 4.10 -7.49 30.17
N LEU A 118 4.10 -7.50 28.84
CA LEU A 118 3.57 -8.57 28.00
C LEU A 118 4.50 -9.79 27.91
N ALA A 119 3.92 -10.95 27.60
CA ALA A 119 4.69 -12.12 27.22
C ALA A 119 5.49 -11.86 25.93
N ARG A 120 6.63 -12.55 25.78
CA ARG A 120 7.52 -12.37 24.62
C ARG A 120 6.83 -12.70 23.29
N SER A 121 5.93 -13.68 23.29
CA SER A 121 5.10 -14.05 22.14
C SER A 121 4.14 -12.93 21.73
N GLU A 122 3.50 -12.27 22.69
CA GLU A 122 2.59 -11.14 22.45
C GLU A 122 3.34 -9.94 21.89
N LYS A 123 4.52 -9.62 22.44
CA LYS A 123 5.41 -8.58 21.89
C LYS A 123 5.75 -8.86 20.43
N GLY A 124 6.13 -10.10 20.13
CA GLY A 124 6.40 -10.54 18.75
C GLY A 124 5.18 -10.42 17.85
N PHE A 125 4.00 -10.80 18.34
CA PHE A 125 2.74 -10.66 17.62
C PHE A 125 2.45 -9.20 17.22
N TYR A 126 2.54 -8.26 18.17
CA TYR A 126 2.31 -6.83 17.87
C TYR A 126 3.33 -6.27 16.88
N ALA A 127 4.61 -6.62 17.02
CA ALA A 127 5.65 -6.18 16.09
C ALA A 127 5.37 -6.69 14.66
N MET A 128 5.06 -7.98 14.52
CA MET A 128 4.78 -8.58 13.21
C MET A 128 3.47 -8.05 12.59
N ALA A 129 2.41 -7.91 13.39
CA ALA A 129 1.14 -7.36 12.94
C ALA A 129 1.30 -5.90 12.47
N PHE A 130 2.04 -5.07 13.21
CA PHE A 130 2.33 -3.70 12.82
C PHE A 130 3.15 -3.63 11.53
N CYS A 131 4.23 -4.41 11.42
CA CYS A 131 5.05 -4.49 10.20
C CYS A 131 4.21 -4.92 8.99
N LEU A 132 3.35 -5.94 9.16
CA LEU A 132 2.44 -6.40 8.13
C LEU A 132 1.48 -5.27 7.71
N SER A 133 0.89 -4.55 8.68
CA SER A 133 -0.02 -3.42 8.43
C SER A 133 0.64 -2.31 7.63
N ILE A 134 1.81 -1.81 8.04
CA ILE A 134 2.46 -0.69 7.32
C ILE A 134 2.96 -1.11 5.92
N PHE A 135 3.45 -2.34 5.77
CA PHE A 135 3.93 -2.84 4.48
C PHE A 135 2.77 -3.04 3.50
N SER A 136 1.70 -3.70 3.95
CA SER A 136 0.51 -3.92 3.12
C SER A 136 -0.24 -2.62 2.82
N ALA A 137 -0.22 -1.62 3.71
CA ALA A 137 -0.78 -0.29 3.43
C ALA A 137 -0.08 0.38 2.24
N ILE A 138 1.25 0.28 2.14
CA ILE A 138 1.98 0.73 0.94
C ILE A 138 1.53 -0.04 -0.31
N ALA A 139 1.42 -1.37 -0.21
CA ALA A 139 1.03 -2.20 -1.34
C ALA A 139 -0.38 -1.85 -1.84
N VAL A 140 -1.34 -1.71 -0.92
CA VAL A 140 -2.71 -1.27 -1.22
C VAL A 140 -2.72 0.12 -1.86
N GLN A 141 -1.96 1.08 -1.32
CA GLN A 141 -1.89 2.43 -1.88
C GLN A 141 -1.35 2.42 -3.32
N LYS A 142 -0.28 1.65 -3.57
CA LYS A 142 0.29 1.48 -4.92
C LYS A 142 -0.73 0.83 -5.86
N ASN A 143 -1.35 -0.26 -5.45
CA ASN A 143 -2.34 -1.01 -6.24
C ASN A 143 -3.54 -0.15 -6.64
N THR A 144 -4.13 0.57 -5.69
CA THR A 144 -5.29 1.45 -5.95
C THR A 144 -4.92 2.59 -6.90
N ARG A 145 -3.72 3.16 -6.76
CA ARG A 145 -3.22 4.18 -7.71
C ARG A 145 -3.05 3.61 -9.10
N ASP A 146 -2.34 2.49 -9.22
CA ASP A 146 -1.97 1.91 -10.52
C ASP A 146 -3.22 1.45 -11.29
N ALA A 147 -4.22 0.92 -10.58
CA ALA A 147 -5.52 0.61 -11.16
C ALA A 147 -6.23 1.87 -11.71
N LYS A 148 -6.16 3.02 -11.00
CA LYS A 148 -6.81 4.27 -11.44
C LYS A 148 -6.12 4.88 -12.66
N LEU A 149 -4.78 4.96 -12.67
CA LEU A 149 -4.01 5.52 -13.80
C LEU A 149 -4.23 4.76 -15.12
N ILE A 150 -4.66 3.49 -15.05
CA ILE A 150 -5.02 2.71 -16.22
C ILE A 150 -6.46 3.00 -16.64
N GLY A 151 -7.40 3.10 -15.71
CA GLY A 151 -8.78 3.48 -16.01
C GLY A 151 -8.88 4.85 -16.71
N ASP A 152 -8.05 5.81 -16.30
CA ASP A 152 -7.99 7.14 -16.93
C ASP A 152 -7.33 7.12 -18.33
N LYS A 153 -6.58 6.07 -18.70
CA LYS A 153 -5.92 5.93 -20.02
C LYS A 153 -6.77 5.22 -21.08
N GLU A 154 -7.82 4.52 -20.67
CA GLU A 154 -8.73 3.82 -21.59
C GLU A 154 -10.02 4.61 -21.89
N LEU A 155 -10.14 5.83 -21.37
CA LEU A 155 -11.20 6.81 -21.64
C LEU A 155 -10.68 7.93 -22.55
#